data_AF-A0A960WKZ2-F1
#
_entry.id   AF-A0A960WKZ2-F1
#
_cell.length_a   1.000
_cell.length_b   1.000
_cell.length_c   1.000
_cell.angle_alpha   90.00
_cell.angle_beta   90.00
_cell.angle_gamma   90.00
#
_symmetry.space_group_name_H-M   'P 1'
#
loop_
_entity.id
_entity.type
_entity.pdbx_description
1 polymer ?
#
loop_
_entity_poly.entity_id
_entity_poly.type
_entity_poly.pdbx_seq_one_letter_code
_entity_poly.pdbx_strand_id
1 'polypeptide(L)'
;MKKVSFLAISICFLFVGSSLVAKCYNFSNGGDVQVCVNGDGFSDRKKAKEICKKAKGSDCGNISSNSSRCHSNSGKCYNENGKPSRELKGY
;
A
#
# COMPACT_ATOMS: atom_id res chain seq x y z
N MET A 1 25.55 52.63 -0.47
CA MET A 1 26.48 51.84 -1.32
C MET A 1 26.32 50.37 -0.97
N LYS A 2 26.39 49.52 -2.01
CA LYS A 2 26.31 48.05 -2.06
C LYS A 2 27.02 47.38 -0.86
N LYS A 3 26.63 46.21 -0.35
CA LYS A 3 26.52 44.93 -1.07
C LYS A 3 25.61 43.93 -0.32
N VAL A 4 24.82 43.23 -1.11
CA VAL A 4 24.00 42.07 -0.80
C VAL A 4 24.90 40.88 -0.45
N SER A 5 24.51 40.03 0.52
CA SER A 5 24.80 38.59 0.41
C SER A 5 23.79 37.77 1.21
N PHE A 6 22.71 37.40 0.51
CA PHE A 6 21.83 36.29 0.87
C PHE A 6 22.57 34.98 0.57
N LEU A 7 22.64 34.05 1.52
CA LEU A 7 22.93 32.65 1.22
C LEU A 7 21.87 31.76 1.88
N ALA A 8 20.73 31.66 1.21
CA ALA A 8 19.70 30.69 1.50
C ALA A 8 20.14 29.31 0.98
N ILE A 9 20.47 28.38 1.87
CA ILE A 9 20.69 26.97 1.52
C ILE A 9 19.30 26.33 1.43
N SER A 10 18.70 26.45 0.24
CA SER A 10 17.47 25.75 -0.10
C SER A 10 17.84 24.33 -0.53
N ILE A 11 17.77 23.38 0.40
CA ILE A 11 17.86 21.95 0.08
C ILE A 11 16.58 21.58 -0.69
N CYS A 12 16.68 21.53 -2.01
CA CYS A 12 15.71 20.84 -2.85
C CYS A 12 15.77 19.35 -2.55
N PHE A 13 14.87 18.88 -1.68
CA PHE A 13 14.46 17.48 -1.69
C PHE A 13 13.76 17.22 -3.03
N LEU A 14 14.50 16.69 -3.99
CA LEU A 14 13.91 16.03 -5.15
C LEU A 14 13.20 14.76 -4.66
N PHE A 15 11.96 14.92 -4.19
CA PHE A 15 11.01 13.82 -4.16
C PHE A 15 10.72 13.47 -5.61
N VAL A 16 11.53 12.56 -6.16
CA VAL A 16 11.17 11.83 -7.35
C VAL A 16 9.88 11.10 -6.99
N GLY A 17 8.75 11.62 -7.48
CA GLY A 17 7.46 11.00 -7.30
C GLY A 17 7.49 9.65 -7.99
N SER A 18 7.84 8.60 -7.24
CA SER A 18 7.51 7.24 -7.61
C SER A 18 6.02 7.25 -7.87
N SER A 19 5.62 7.00 -9.11
CA SER A 19 4.25 6.63 -9.42
C SER A 19 3.97 5.40 -8.56
N LEU A 20 3.38 5.60 -7.37
CA LEU A 20 3.05 4.51 -6.46
C LEU A 20 2.01 3.70 -7.22
N VAL A 21 2.47 2.65 -7.88
CA VAL A 21 1.60 1.64 -8.46
C VAL A 21 1.01 0.93 -7.26
N ALA A 22 -0.08 1.48 -6.77
CA ALA A 22 -0.84 0.85 -5.73
C ALA A 22 -1.30 -0.53 -6.24
N LYS A 23 -1.44 -1.47 -5.30
CA LYS A 23 -1.87 -2.82 -5.59
C LYS A 23 -2.75 -3.36 -4.48
N CYS A 24 -3.78 -4.10 -4.88
CA CYS A 24 -4.54 -5.02 -4.06
C CYS A 24 -4.04 -6.45 -4.26
N TYR A 25 -3.76 -7.15 -3.16
CA TYR A 25 -3.19 -8.50 -3.18
C TYR A 25 -4.18 -9.54 -2.66
N ASN A 26 -4.24 -10.66 -3.37
CA ASN A 26 -4.78 -11.92 -2.85
C ASN A 26 -3.65 -12.78 -2.29
N PHE A 27 -4.01 -13.70 -1.39
CA PHE A 27 -3.06 -14.60 -0.75
C PHE A 27 -3.49 -16.05 -0.87
N SER A 28 -2.54 -16.96 -0.99
CA SER A 28 -2.78 -18.40 -1.18
C SER A 28 -3.65 -19.00 -0.06
N ASN A 29 -3.45 -18.56 1.19
CA ASN A 29 -4.22 -18.99 2.35
C ASN A 29 -5.10 -17.85 2.90
N GLY A 30 -5.30 -16.76 2.15
CA GLY A 30 -6.07 -15.59 2.61
C GLY A 30 -7.58 -15.78 2.56
N GLY A 31 -8.07 -16.79 1.85
CA GLY A 31 -9.49 -16.92 1.52
C GLY A 31 -9.96 -15.69 0.75
N ASP A 32 -11.03 -15.05 1.23
CA ASP A 32 -11.57 -13.82 0.62
C ASP A 32 -10.85 -12.53 1.05
N VAL A 33 -9.83 -12.62 1.91
CA VAL A 33 -9.10 -11.45 2.39
C VAL A 33 -8.22 -10.91 1.28
N GLN A 34 -8.45 -9.64 0.96
CA GLN A 34 -7.65 -8.86 0.03
C GLN A 34 -7.09 -7.65 0.72
N VAL A 35 -5.84 -7.29 0.43
CA VAL A 35 -5.20 -6.12 1.04
C VAL A 35 -4.65 -5.19 -0.02
N CYS A 36 -5.11 -3.94 0.00
CA CYS A 36 -4.67 -2.87 -0.89
C CYS A 36 -3.68 -1.94 -0.20
N VAL A 37 -2.54 -1.71 -0.83
CA VAL A 37 -1.47 -0.84 -0.34
C VAL A 37 -0.95 0.07 -1.45
N ASN A 38 -0.49 1.26 -1.07
CA ASN A 38 0.12 2.20 -2.00
C ASN A 38 1.58 1.82 -2.31
N GLY A 39 1.76 0.90 -3.26
CA GLY A 39 3.05 0.45 -3.79
C GLY A 39 3.05 -1.04 -4.17
N ASP A 40 4.08 -1.49 -4.90
CA ASP A 40 4.30 -2.91 -5.23
C ASP A 40 5.70 -3.43 -4.84
N GLY A 41 6.41 -2.67 -4.00
CA GLY A 41 7.73 -3.05 -3.51
C GLY A 41 7.70 -4.22 -2.54
N PHE A 42 8.88 -4.75 -2.23
CA PHE A 42 9.03 -5.81 -1.22
C PHE A 42 8.45 -5.42 0.14
N SER A 43 8.67 -4.17 0.57
CA SER A 43 8.11 -3.61 1.81
C SER A 43 6.58 -3.59 1.79
N ASP A 44 5.98 -3.23 0.66
CA ASP A 44 4.52 -3.08 0.51
C ASP A 44 3.84 -4.45 0.52
N ARG A 45 4.43 -5.41 -0.19
CA ARG A 45 4.03 -6.82 -0.17
C ARG A 45 4.11 -7.42 1.23
N LYS A 46 5.19 -7.10 1.98
CA LYS A 46 5.33 -7.52 3.38
C LYS A 46 4.25 -6.89 4.26
N LYS A 47 4.01 -5.59 4.11
CA LYS A 47 2.94 -4.87 4.83
C LYS A 47 1.57 -5.48 4.54
N ALA A 48 1.28 -5.81 3.29
CA ALA A 48 0.04 -6.45 2.89
C ALA A 48 -0.15 -7.82 3.56
N LYS A 49 0.90 -8.65 3.61
CA LYS A 49 0.89 -9.94 4.32
C LYS A 49 0.61 -9.78 5.82
N GLU A 50 1.23 -8.79 6.47
CA GLU A 50 1.00 -8.51 7.90
C GLU A 50 -0.44 -8.08 8.19
N ILE A 51 -1.03 -7.25 7.33
CA ILE A 51 -2.44 -6.85 7.46
C ILE A 51 -3.35 -8.05 7.29
N CYS A 52 -3.10 -8.90 6.28
CA CYS A 52 -3.89 -10.12 6.09
C CYS A 52 -3.78 -11.05 7.32
N LYS A 53 -2.58 -11.25 7.84
CA LYS A 53 -2.34 -12.07 9.03
C LYS A 53 -3.12 -11.56 10.25
N LYS A 54 -3.13 -10.24 10.46
CA LYS A 54 -3.92 -9.60 11.54
C LYS A 54 -5.42 -9.77 11.33
N ALA A 55 -5.90 -9.57 10.11
CA ALA A 55 -7.32 -9.69 9.78
C ALA A 55 -7.84 -11.13 9.92
N LYS A 56 -7.02 -12.11 9.52
CA LYS A 56 -7.39 -13.54 9.56
C LYS A 56 -7.07 -14.21 10.90
N GLY A 57 -6.13 -13.67 11.67
CA GLY A 57 -5.57 -14.31 12.88
C GLY A 57 -4.59 -15.46 12.60
N SER A 58 -4.23 -15.69 11.33
CA SER A 58 -3.30 -16.75 10.90
C SER A 58 -2.54 -16.32 9.66
N ASP A 59 -1.43 -16.99 9.36
CA ASP A 59 -0.64 -16.71 8.17
C ASP A 59 -1.49 -16.87 6.88
N CYS A 60 -1.42 -15.87 6.00
CA CYS A 60 -2.15 -15.85 4.74
C CYS A 60 -1.37 -16.48 3.58
N GLY A 61 -0.14 -16.93 3.80
CA GLY A 61 0.73 -17.53 2.80
C GLY A 61 1.36 -16.50 1.86
N ASN A 62 1.71 -16.97 0.67
CA ASN A 62 2.26 -16.12 -0.38
C ASN A 62 1.18 -15.31 -1.08
N ILE A 63 1.60 -14.22 -1.71
CA ILE A 63 0.73 -13.45 -2.60
C ILE A 63 0.45 -14.35 -3.81
N SER A 64 -0.82 -14.58 -4.12
CA SER A 64 -1.25 -15.43 -5.23
C SER A 64 -1.55 -14.63 -6.50
N SER A 65 -2.09 -13.43 -6.35
CA SER A 65 -2.36 -12.51 -7.46
C SER A 65 -2.42 -11.07 -6.96
N ASN A 66 -2.38 -10.13 -7.90
CA ASN A 66 -2.60 -8.71 -7.63
C ASN A 66 -3.55 -8.08 -8.64
N SER A 67 -4.21 -7.01 -8.22
CA SER A 67 -5.13 -6.18 -9.00
C SER A 67 -4.98 -4.71 -8.58
N SER A 68 -5.61 -3.79 -9.30
CA SER A 68 -5.70 -2.35 -8.94
C SER A 68 -6.98 -1.99 -8.16
N ARG A 69 -7.74 -3.01 -7.76
CA ARG A 69 -9.03 -2.87 -7.08
C ARG A 69 -9.36 -4.11 -6.29
N CYS A 70 -10.04 -3.93 -5.18
CA CYS A 70 -10.65 -5.00 -4.42
C CYS A 70 -12.16 -4.85 -4.42
N HIS A 71 -12.85 -5.97 -4.66
CA HIS A 71 -14.28 -6.09 -4.44
C HIS A 71 -14.53 -7.38 -3.68
N SER A 72 -15.17 -7.30 -2.51
CA SER A 72 -15.45 -8.44 -1.65
C SER A 72 -16.90 -8.41 -1.19
N ASN A 73 -17.65 -9.47 -1.49
CA ASN A 73 -19.03 -9.63 -1.00
C ASN A 73 -19.09 -9.84 0.53
N SER A 74 -17.98 -10.22 1.15
CA SER A 74 -17.86 -10.43 2.60
C SER A 74 -17.26 -9.21 3.34
N GLY A 75 -17.02 -8.09 2.66
CA GLY A 75 -16.47 -6.88 3.29
C GLY A 75 -14.98 -6.99 3.66
N LYS A 76 -14.26 -7.95 3.06
CA LYS A 76 -12.88 -8.30 3.42
C LYS A 76 -11.81 -7.67 2.52
N CYS A 77 -12.08 -6.47 2.00
CA CYS A 77 -11.04 -5.63 1.39
C CYS A 77 -10.41 -4.74 2.47
N TYR A 78 -9.14 -4.91 2.76
CA TYR A 78 -8.44 -4.12 3.77
C TYR A 78 -7.53 -3.11 3.09
N ASN A 79 -7.57 -1.85 3.53
CA ASN A 79 -6.59 -0.87 3.09
C ASN A 79 -5.28 -1.01 3.89
N GLU A 80 -4.30 -0.16 3.57
CA GLU A 80 -2.97 -0.14 4.19
C GLU A 80 -2.97 0.16 5.70
N ASN A 81 -4.09 0.62 6.25
CA ASN A 81 -4.31 0.85 7.67
C ASN A 81 -5.02 -0.33 8.35
N GLY A 82 -5.32 -1.40 7.60
CA GLY A 82 -6.04 -2.57 8.09
C GLY A 82 -7.54 -2.31 8.32
N LYS A 83 -8.12 -1.27 7.72
CA LYS A 83 -9.57 -1.03 7.81
C LYS A 83 -10.30 -1.85 6.74
N PRO A 84 -11.32 -2.65 7.11
CA PRO A 84 -12.11 -3.40 6.16
C PRO A 84 -13.06 -2.48 5.38
N SER A 85 -13.34 -2.88 4.14
CA SER A 85 -14.27 -2.28 3.22
C SER A 85 -14.85 -3.36 2.31
N ARG A 86 -16.01 -3.08 1.72
CA ARG A 86 -16.58 -3.91 0.65
C ARG A 86 -15.84 -3.71 -0.67
N GLU A 87 -15.33 -2.51 -0.89
CA GLU A 87 -14.70 -2.13 -2.14
C GLU A 87 -13.56 -1.13 -1.90
N LEU A 88 -12.47 -1.31 -2.64
CA LEU A 88 -11.36 -0.37 -2.71
C LEU A 88 -10.98 -0.19 -4.18
N LYS A 89 -10.91 1.06 -4.63
CA LYS A 89 -10.62 1.46 -6.02
C LYS A 89 -9.48 2.47 -6.05
N GLY A 90 -8.77 2.52 -7.16
CA GLY A 90 -7.63 3.44 -7.34
C GLY A 90 -6.39 3.02 -6.57
N TYR A 91 -6.31 1.74 -6.23
CA TYR A 91 -5.09 1.11 -5.76
C TYR A 91 -4.49 0.28 -6.91
#